data_AF-A0A535EXI7-F1
#
_entry.id   AF-A0A535EXI7-F1
#
_cell.length_a   1.000
_cell.length_b   1.000
_cell.length_c   1.000
_cell.angle_alpha   90.00
_cell.angle_beta   90.00
_cell.angle_gamma   90.00
#
_symmetry.space_group_name_H-M   'P 1'
#
loop_
_entity.id
_entity.type
_entity.pdbx_description
1 polymer ?
#
loop_
_entity_poly.entity_id
_entity_poly.type
_entity_poly.pdbx_seq_one_letter_code
_entity_poly.pdbx_strand_id
1 'polypeptide(L)'
;MAQAADYVDTGNPAVGIDCPRCGLLTARFGWFCRNCGFRLWPNAKAAARAYRTWRLTDPARSRVHQWDDLPPIDEGAQILVVDFEERAHELGIHIFPPSRWPFLVCVGLLFLGFAAIPINPIVRILLAAIGIVFFLFAIAGWMQEDVKIFPADDPGDGGPGGHGPAH
;
A
#
# COMPACT_ATOMS: atom_id res chain seq x y z
N MET A 1 -22.51 -20.50 12.65
CA MET A 1 -21.29 -21.32 12.83
C MET A 1 -20.12 -20.37 12.77
N ALA A 2 -19.33 -20.24 13.83
CA ALA A 2 -18.26 -19.25 13.88
C ALA A 2 -17.17 -19.58 12.84
N GLN A 3 -16.78 -18.59 12.05
CA GLN A 3 -15.67 -18.69 11.12
C GLN A 3 -14.38 -18.88 11.92
N ALA A 4 -13.57 -19.88 11.58
CA ALA A 4 -12.30 -20.10 12.27
C ALA A 4 -11.38 -18.91 11.99
N ALA A 5 -11.10 -18.10 13.02
CA ALA A 5 -10.32 -16.89 12.90
C ALA A 5 -8.82 -17.21 13.02
N ASP A 6 -8.06 -16.85 12.00
CA ASP A 6 -6.61 -17.02 11.94
C ASP A 6 -5.92 -15.90 12.78
N TYR A 7 -5.96 -15.94 14.13
CA TYR A 7 -5.12 -15.03 14.95
C TYR A 7 -4.40 -15.50 16.24
N VAL A 8 -3.13 -15.07 16.41
CA VAL A 8 -2.31 -15.15 17.64
C VAL A 8 -2.50 -13.85 18.39
N ASP A 9 -3.29 -13.96 19.43
CA ASP A 9 -3.39 -12.99 20.50
C ASP A 9 -2.02 -12.84 21.20
N THR A 10 -1.14 -12.00 20.67
CA THR A 10 0.14 -11.68 21.31
C THR A 10 -0.04 -10.89 22.61
N GLY A 11 -1.25 -10.33 22.86
CA GLY A 11 -1.65 -9.77 24.15
C GLY A 11 -1.88 -10.84 25.23
N ASN A 12 -2.18 -12.08 24.85
CA ASN A 12 -2.23 -13.22 25.77
C ASN A 12 -0.80 -13.65 26.15
N PRO A 13 -0.39 -13.49 27.44
CA PRO A 13 0.98 -13.77 27.88
C PRO A 13 1.37 -15.26 27.81
N ALA A 14 0.42 -16.15 27.48
CA ALA A 14 0.70 -17.56 27.23
C ALA A 14 1.25 -17.82 25.80
N VAL A 15 0.89 -17.00 24.80
CA VAL A 15 1.38 -17.12 23.40
C VAL A 15 2.12 -15.89 22.87
N GLY A 16 2.04 -14.74 23.55
CA GLY A 16 2.92 -13.60 23.35
C GLY A 16 4.23 -13.70 24.13
N ILE A 17 5.27 -13.04 23.63
CA ILE A 17 6.54 -12.77 24.34
C ILE A 17 7.22 -11.54 23.74
N ASP A 18 7.97 -10.78 24.52
CA ASP A 18 8.86 -9.75 23.99
C ASP A 18 10.06 -10.39 23.29
N CYS A 19 10.39 -9.92 22.09
CA CYS A 19 11.55 -10.43 21.37
C CYS A 19 12.84 -10.02 22.08
N PRO A 20 13.74 -10.96 22.46
CA PRO A 20 14.97 -10.64 23.18
C PRO A 20 16.00 -9.85 22.35
N ARG A 21 15.74 -9.62 21.05
CA ARG A 21 16.59 -8.81 20.17
C ARG A 21 16.06 -7.39 19.94
N CYS A 22 14.76 -7.23 19.68
CA CYS A 22 14.18 -5.92 19.31
C CYS A 22 13.21 -5.35 20.35
N GLY A 23 12.92 -6.07 21.45
CA GLY A 23 12.01 -5.61 22.50
C GLY A 23 10.53 -5.52 22.10
N LEU A 24 10.18 -5.91 20.87
CA LEU A 24 8.81 -5.87 20.38
C LEU A 24 8.09 -7.19 20.65
N LEU A 25 6.81 -7.09 21.01
CA LEU A 25 5.88 -8.19 21.21
C LEU A 25 5.80 -9.08 19.95
N THR A 26 5.86 -10.40 20.14
CA THR A 26 5.85 -11.39 19.04
C THR A 26 5.27 -12.73 19.49
N ALA A 27 4.82 -13.55 18.55
CA ALA A 27 4.34 -14.90 18.84
C ALA A 27 5.45 -15.80 19.42
N ARG A 28 5.29 -16.26 20.67
CA ARG A 28 6.21 -17.15 21.40
C ARG A 28 6.50 -18.45 20.64
N PHE A 29 5.54 -18.96 19.88
CA PHE A 29 5.66 -20.20 19.12
C PHE A 29 5.96 -19.98 17.62
N GLY A 30 6.18 -18.74 17.19
CA GLY A 30 6.76 -18.46 15.88
C GLY A 30 8.22 -18.92 15.83
N TRP A 31 8.67 -19.48 14.70
CA TRP A 31 10.08 -19.91 14.56
C TRP A 31 11.05 -18.71 14.66
N PHE A 32 10.63 -17.56 14.12
CA PHE A 32 11.34 -16.30 14.17
C PHE A 32 10.40 -15.17 14.62
N CYS A 33 10.97 -14.12 15.20
CA CYS A 33 10.27 -12.87 15.45
C CYS A 33 9.93 -12.20 14.12
N ARG A 34 8.66 -11.92 13.87
CA ARG A 34 8.20 -11.30 12.61
C ARG A 34 8.78 -9.91 12.38
N ASN A 35 9.06 -9.18 13.45
CA ASN A 35 9.47 -7.77 13.37
C ASN A 35 10.98 -7.59 13.05
N CYS A 36 11.83 -8.57 13.38
CA CYS A 36 13.29 -8.44 13.20
C CYS A 36 14.02 -9.71 12.70
N GLY A 37 13.29 -10.77 12.36
CA GLY A 37 13.83 -12.04 11.86
C GLY A 37 14.67 -12.84 12.88
N PHE A 38 14.73 -12.42 14.15
CA PHE A 38 15.48 -13.15 15.18
C PHE A 38 14.88 -14.54 15.44
N ARG A 39 15.71 -15.59 15.47
CA ARG A 39 15.24 -16.95 15.71
C ARG A 39 14.86 -17.13 17.18
N LEU A 40 13.57 -17.31 17.44
CA LEU A 40 13.03 -17.60 18.77
C LEU A 40 13.23 -19.09 19.12
N TRP A 41 13.25 -19.96 18.10
CA TRP A 41 13.48 -21.40 18.25
C TRP A 41 14.60 -21.89 17.34
N PRO A 42 15.32 -22.98 17.71
CA PRO A 42 16.39 -23.54 16.89
C PRO A 42 15.95 -23.92 15.47
N ASN A 43 14.72 -24.44 15.33
CA ASN A 43 14.09 -24.80 14.06
C ASN A 43 12.56 -24.81 14.20
N ALA A 44 11.84 -24.75 13.07
CA ALA A 44 10.37 -24.75 13.05
C ALA A 44 9.73 -26.00 13.68
N LYS A 45 10.39 -27.18 13.61
CA LYS A 45 9.89 -28.42 14.23
C LYS A 45 9.92 -28.34 15.75
N ALA A 46 10.90 -27.67 16.35
CA ALA A 46 10.98 -27.44 17.79
C ALA A 46 9.84 -26.50 18.25
N ALA A 47 9.62 -25.40 17.53
CA ALA A 47 8.54 -24.45 17.81
C ALA A 47 7.15 -25.13 17.78
N ALA A 48 6.85 -25.86 16.70
CA ALA A 48 5.58 -26.58 16.54
C ALA A 48 5.37 -27.67 17.61
N ARG A 49 6.44 -28.37 18.04
CA ARG A 49 6.37 -29.34 19.15
C ARG A 49 6.04 -28.65 20.48
N ALA A 50 6.70 -27.55 20.79
CA ALA A 50 6.48 -26.80 22.03
C ALA A 50 5.04 -26.26 22.12
N TYR A 51 4.55 -25.66 21.03
CA TYR A 51 3.15 -25.24 20.91
C TYR A 51 2.18 -26.42 21.12
N ARG A 52 2.40 -27.56 20.47
CA ARG A 52 1.55 -28.74 20.62
C ARG A 52 1.49 -29.22 22.07
N THR A 53 2.62 -29.31 22.77
CA THR A 53 2.68 -29.68 24.19
C THR A 53 1.93 -28.66 25.06
N TRP A 54 2.17 -27.37 24.84
CA TRP A 54 1.52 -26.28 25.57
C TRP A 54 0.00 -26.27 25.39
N ARG A 55 -0.51 -26.55 24.18
CA ARG A 55 -1.94 -26.66 23.86
C ARG A 55 -2.59 -27.92 24.43
N LEU A 56 -1.87 -29.04 24.48
CA LEU A 56 -2.37 -30.30 25.05
C LEU A 56 -2.43 -30.31 26.59
N THR A 57 -1.79 -29.36 27.25
CA THR A 57 -1.75 -29.29 28.73
C THR A 57 -3.08 -28.77 29.33
N ASP A 58 -3.94 -28.14 28.53
CA ASP A 58 -5.10 -27.39 29.02
C ASP A 58 -6.19 -27.32 27.93
N PRO A 59 -7.36 -27.94 28.13
CA PRO A 59 -8.46 -27.94 27.16
C PRO A 59 -8.97 -26.56 26.75
N ALA A 60 -8.81 -25.52 27.58
CA ALA A 60 -9.22 -24.16 27.23
C ALA A 60 -8.38 -23.58 26.06
N ARG A 61 -7.14 -24.07 25.88
CA ARG A 61 -6.23 -23.68 24.78
C ARG A 61 -6.57 -24.34 23.45
N SER A 62 -7.61 -25.19 23.41
CA SER A 62 -8.05 -25.89 22.20
C SER A 62 -8.38 -24.97 21.02
N ARG A 63 -8.69 -23.69 21.27
CA ARG A 63 -9.00 -22.67 20.24
C ARG A 63 -7.83 -21.76 19.84
N VAL A 64 -6.68 -21.86 20.51
CA VAL A 64 -5.53 -20.96 20.24
C VAL A 64 -4.65 -21.58 19.16
N HIS A 65 -4.42 -20.87 18.05
CA HIS A 65 -3.50 -21.25 16.98
C HIS A 65 -2.12 -20.58 17.16
N GLN A 66 -1.12 -20.95 16.35
CA GLN A 66 0.30 -20.60 16.59
C GLN A 66 0.88 -19.54 15.64
N TRP A 67 0.11 -19.06 14.67
CA TRP A 67 0.59 -18.55 13.37
C TRP A 67 0.03 -17.23 12.85
N ASP A 68 -0.76 -16.53 13.61
CA ASP A 68 -1.88 -15.86 12.97
C ASP A 68 -1.98 -14.41 13.53
N ASP A 69 -2.70 -13.45 12.92
CA ASP A 69 -2.32 -12.01 13.05
C ASP A 69 -3.43 -10.93 13.28
N LEU A 70 -4.69 -11.29 13.58
CA LEU A 70 -5.78 -10.36 13.99
C LEU A 70 -5.89 -10.12 15.53
N PRO A 71 -6.67 -9.13 15.99
CA PRO A 71 -7.20 -9.06 17.37
C PRO A 71 -8.50 -9.87 17.52
N PRO A 72 -8.97 -10.14 18.76
CA PRO A 72 -10.34 -10.62 18.99
C PRO A 72 -11.35 -9.62 18.41
N ILE A 73 -12.05 -10.06 17.37
CA ILE A 73 -13.30 -9.43 16.94
C ILE A 73 -14.32 -9.77 18.03
N ASP A 74 -14.57 -8.82 18.93
CA ASP A 74 -15.68 -8.91 19.86
C ASP A 74 -16.96 -9.04 19.03
N GLU A 75 -17.78 -10.06 19.29
CA GLU A 75 -19.03 -10.29 18.55
C GLU A 75 -20.05 -9.14 18.78
N GLY A 76 -19.82 -8.28 19.79
CA GLY A 76 -20.50 -7.01 20.01
C GLY A 76 -19.77 -5.76 19.49
N ALA A 77 -18.53 -5.86 19.01
CA ALA A 77 -17.88 -4.73 18.36
C ALA A 77 -18.54 -4.48 17.00
N GLN A 78 -18.89 -3.21 16.74
CA GLN A 78 -19.33 -2.81 15.42
C GLN A 78 -18.19 -3.09 14.44
N ILE A 79 -18.43 -4.02 13.50
CA ILE A 79 -17.56 -4.19 12.35
C ILE A 79 -17.59 -2.85 11.61
N LEU A 80 -16.51 -2.08 11.74
CA LEU A 80 -16.35 -0.82 11.03
C LEU A 80 -16.18 -1.18 9.55
N VAL A 81 -17.29 -1.22 8.82
CA VAL A 81 -17.31 -1.32 7.36
C VAL A 81 -16.80 0.02 6.84
N VAL A 82 -15.48 0.11 6.72
CA VAL A 82 -14.82 1.27 6.11
C VAL A 82 -15.13 1.22 4.62
N ASP A 83 -15.89 2.20 4.14
CA ASP A 83 -15.93 2.48 2.71
C ASP A 83 -14.55 3.04 2.32
N PHE A 84 -13.77 2.24 1.61
CA PHE A 84 -12.43 2.61 1.20
C PHE A 84 -12.41 3.68 0.09
N GLU A 85 -13.52 3.88 -0.63
CA GLU A 85 -13.65 4.90 -1.66
C GLU A 85 -13.96 6.26 -1.01
N GLU A 86 -14.92 6.31 -0.09
CA GLU A 86 -15.19 7.49 0.74
C GLU A 86 -13.96 7.87 1.59
N ARG A 87 -13.32 6.89 2.24
CA ARG A 87 -12.12 7.15 3.06
C ARG A 87 -10.91 7.56 2.23
N ALA A 88 -10.77 7.10 0.98
CA ALA A 88 -9.74 7.59 0.07
C ALA A 88 -10.02 9.04 -0.37
N HIS A 89 -11.29 9.40 -0.57
CA HIS A 89 -11.71 10.77 -0.86
C HIS A 89 -11.41 11.72 0.31
N GLU A 90 -11.74 11.34 1.55
CA GLU A 90 -11.36 12.09 2.77
C GLU A 90 -9.85 12.27 2.94
N LEU A 91 -9.06 11.25 2.56
CA LEU A 91 -7.59 11.29 2.61
C LEU A 91 -6.96 12.03 1.42
N GLY A 92 -7.76 12.55 0.48
CA GLY A 92 -7.29 13.24 -0.72
C GLY A 92 -6.56 12.35 -1.73
N ILE A 93 -6.69 11.02 -1.60
CA ILE A 93 -6.01 10.03 -2.46
C ILE A 93 -6.78 9.89 -3.78
N HIS A 94 -6.59 10.87 -4.66
CA HIS A 94 -7.10 10.84 -6.02
C HIS A 94 -6.18 9.99 -6.91
N ILE A 95 -6.70 8.89 -7.46
CA ILE A 95 -6.04 8.19 -8.57
C ILE A 95 -6.28 9.01 -9.84
N PHE A 96 -5.19 9.34 -10.56
CA PHE A 96 -5.31 10.03 -11.84
C PHE A 96 -6.10 9.18 -12.85
N PRO A 97 -7.09 9.74 -13.56
CA PRO A 97 -7.76 9.03 -14.63
C PRO A 97 -6.77 8.67 -15.75
N PRO A 98 -7.05 7.63 -16.56
CA PRO A 98 -6.11 7.13 -17.55
C PRO A 98 -5.83 8.17 -18.65
N SER A 99 -4.60 8.73 -18.64
CA SER A 99 -4.14 9.69 -19.64
C SER A 99 -3.40 9.05 -20.81
N ARG A 100 -3.63 9.55 -22.01
CA ARG A 100 -2.94 9.16 -23.26
C ARG A 100 -1.74 10.04 -23.62
N TRP A 101 -1.57 11.19 -22.97
CA TRP A 101 -0.55 12.16 -23.37
C TRP A 101 0.88 11.72 -23.08
N PRO A 102 1.22 11.10 -21.93
CA PRO A 102 2.58 10.62 -21.67
C PRO A 102 3.10 9.65 -22.75
N PHE A 103 2.22 8.80 -23.30
CA PHE A 103 2.56 7.93 -24.42
C PHE A 103 2.93 8.73 -25.69
N LEU A 104 2.14 9.75 -26.05
CA LEU A 104 2.40 10.62 -27.20
C LEU A 104 3.68 11.46 -27.01
N VAL A 105 3.99 11.89 -25.78
CA VAL A 105 5.27 12.53 -25.44
C VAL A 105 6.43 11.58 -25.74
N CYS A 106 6.37 10.32 -25.30
CA CYS A 106 7.40 9.33 -25.59
C CYS A 106 7.55 9.06 -27.10
N VAL A 107 6.46 9.03 -27.87
CA VAL A 107 6.52 8.89 -29.34
C VAL A 107 7.22 10.10 -29.99
N GLY A 108 6.92 11.33 -29.55
CA GLY A 108 7.62 12.53 -30.03
C GLY A 108 9.12 12.50 -29.72
N LEU A 109 9.48 12.14 -28.48
CA LEU A 109 10.88 11.99 -28.05
C LEU A 109 11.62 10.89 -28.80
N LEU A 110 10.95 9.79 -29.18
CA LEU A 110 11.54 8.71 -29.98
C LEU A 110 11.95 9.20 -31.38
N PHE A 111 11.08 9.95 -32.07
CA PHE A 111 11.39 10.53 -33.37
C PHE A 111 12.51 11.58 -33.29
N LEU A 112 12.52 12.41 -32.24
CA LEU A 112 13.63 13.34 -31.94
C LEU A 112 14.95 12.59 -31.70
N GLY A 113 14.91 11.49 -30.95
CA GLY A 113 16.07 10.63 -30.71
C GLY A 113 16.63 10.03 -32.01
N PHE A 114 15.77 9.53 -32.90
CA PHE A 114 16.20 9.04 -34.21
C PHE A 114 16.76 10.16 -35.11
N ALA A 115 16.25 11.38 -35.02
CA ALA A 115 16.79 12.53 -35.76
C ALA A 115 18.20 12.95 -35.29
N ALA A 116 18.59 12.65 -34.05
CA ALA A 116 19.92 12.90 -33.53
C ALA A 116 20.99 11.97 -34.14
N ILE A 117 20.61 10.79 -34.63
CA ILE A 117 21.53 9.81 -35.24
C ILE A 117 22.09 10.38 -36.55
N PRO A 118 23.41 10.28 -36.82
CA PRO A 118 24.05 10.83 -38.03
C PRO A 118 23.77 9.98 -39.30
N ILE A 119 22.50 9.91 -39.70
CA ILE A 119 22.03 9.33 -40.98
C ILE A 119 21.84 10.43 -42.04
N ASN A 120 21.18 10.10 -43.16
CA ASN A 120 20.83 11.02 -44.25
C ASN A 120 20.19 12.34 -43.70
N PRO A 121 20.74 13.53 -44.01
CA PRO A 121 20.25 14.81 -43.50
C PRO A 121 18.76 15.08 -43.75
N ILE A 122 18.22 14.68 -44.92
CA ILE A 122 16.81 14.89 -45.26
C ILE A 122 15.92 14.07 -44.32
N VAL A 123 16.28 12.81 -44.09
CA VAL A 123 15.55 11.90 -43.17
C VAL A 123 15.59 12.44 -41.75
N ARG A 124 16.73 12.98 -41.30
CA ARG A 124 16.86 13.60 -39.97
C ARG A 124 15.95 14.81 -39.80
N ILE A 125 15.86 15.69 -40.80
CA ILE A 125 14.99 16.87 -40.77
C ILE A 125 13.51 16.45 -40.70
N LEU A 126 13.10 15.44 -41.47
CA LEU A 126 11.74 14.91 -41.43
C LEU A 126 11.40 14.28 -40.06
N LEU A 127 12.29 13.45 -39.52
CA LEU A 127 12.12 12.85 -38.19
C LEU A 127 12.07 13.92 -37.09
N ALA A 128 12.91 14.96 -37.17
CA ALA A 128 12.89 16.07 -36.23
C ALA A 128 11.56 16.84 -36.30
N ALA A 129 11.09 17.19 -37.49
CA ALA A 129 9.82 17.88 -37.68
C ALA A 129 8.64 17.08 -37.10
N ILE A 130 8.56 15.78 -37.42
CA ILE A 130 7.54 14.86 -36.87
C ILE A 130 7.63 14.80 -35.35
N GLY A 131 8.82 14.59 -34.79
CA GLY A 131 9.03 14.49 -33.34
C GLY A 131 8.67 15.77 -32.59
N ILE A 132 9.03 16.94 -33.12
CA ILE A 132 8.64 18.25 -32.55
C ILE A 132 7.12 18.41 -32.56
N VAL A 133 6.45 18.10 -33.68
CA VAL A 133 4.98 18.23 -33.79
C VAL A 133 4.27 17.32 -32.78
N PHE A 134 4.65 16.04 -32.71
CA PHE A 134 4.07 15.11 -31.73
C PHE A 134 4.35 15.54 -30.28
N PHE A 135 5.57 15.95 -29.96
CA PHE A 135 5.95 16.37 -28.62
C PHE A 135 5.17 17.62 -28.16
N LEU A 136 5.15 18.68 -28.98
CA LEU A 136 4.45 19.92 -28.64
C LEU A 136 2.93 19.72 -28.55
N PHE A 137 2.34 18.95 -29.46
CA PHE A 137 0.93 18.59 -29.40
C PHE A 137 0.60 17.79 -28.13
N ALA A 138 1.46 16.84 -27.76
CA ALA A 138 1.24 16.01 -26.58
C ALA A 138 1.35 16.80 -25.27
N ILE A 139 2.35 17.69 -25.15
CA ILE A 139 2.49 18.58 -23.99
C ILE A 139 1.30 19.55 -23.90
N ALA A 140 0.89 20.18 -25.00
CA ALA A 140 -0.25 21.10 -25.01
C ALA A 140 -1.57 20.38 -24.63
N GLY A 141 -1.78 19.17 -25.15
CA GLY A 141 -2.91 18.33 -24.77
C GLY A 141 -2.90 17.91 -23.30
N TRP A 142 -1.72 17.58 -22.76
CA TRP A 142 -1.55 17.22 -21.35
C TRP A 142 -1.88 18.38 -20.42
N MET A 143 -1.37 19.58 -20.70
CA MET A 143 -1.68 20.79 -19.92
C MET A 143 -3.19 21.15 -19.98
N GLN A 144 -3.84 20.91 -21.13
CA GLN A 144 -5.30 21.10 -21.23
C GLN A 144 -6.11 20.02 -20.50
N GLU A 145 -5.57 18.83 -20.30
CA GLU A 145 -6.20 17.77 -19.52
C GLU A 145 -6.05 18.05 -18.02
N ASP A 146 -4.87 18.49 -17.60
CA ASP A 146 -4.56 18.91 -16.23
C ASP A 146 -5.53 20.00 -15.74
N VAL A 147 -5.67 21.11 -16.47
CA VAL A 147 -6.61 22.21 -16.17
C VAL A 147 -8.09 21.78 -16.17
N LYS A 148 -8.45 20.69 -16.86
CA LYS A 148 -9.83 20.17 -16.88
C LYS A 148 -10.14 19.21 -15.73
N ILE A 149 -9.14 18.46 -15.26
CA ILE A 149 -9.28 17.53 -14.13
C ILE A 149 -9.12 18.28 -12.81
N PHE A 150 -8.19 19.23 -12.78
CA PHE A 150 -7.87 20.09 -11.65
C PHE A 150 -8.10 21.56 -12.04
N PRO A 151 -9.36 22.01 -12.17
CA PRO A 151 -9.64 23.43 -12.23
C PRO A 151 -9.06 24.07 -10.96
N ALA A 152 -8.33 25.18 -11.11
CA ALA A 152 -7.79 25.88 -9.96
C ALA A 152 -8.94 26.38 -9.08
N ASP A 153 -8.92 26.05 -7.79
CA ASP A 153 -9.90 26.53 -6.83
C ASP A 153 -9.94 28.06 -6.87
N ASP A 154 -11.15 28.62 -6.95
CA ASP A 154 -11.34 30.07 -6.82
C ASP A 154 -10.80 30.51 -5.45
N PRO A 155 -10.03 31.62 -5.35
CA PRO A 155 -9.41 32.07 -4.10
C PRO A 155 -10.41 32.61 -3.04
N GLY A 156 -11.67 32.19 -3.11
CA GLY A 156 -12.75 32.50 -2.18
C GLY A 156 -13.47 31.29 -1.58
N ASP A 157 -13.29 30.06 -2.09
CA ASP A 157 -13.98 28.88 -1.53
C ASP A 157 -13.16 28.22 -0.41
N GLY A 158 -13.28 28.79 0.79
CA GLY A 158 -12.67 28.26 1.99
C GLY A 158 -13.31 26.95 2.42
N GLY A 159 -12.70 25.82 2.05
CA GLY A 159 -13.15 24.49 2.46
C GLY A 159 -13.33 24.38 3.99
N PRO A 160 -14.24 23.50 4.48
CA PRO A 160 -14.64 23.42 5.89
C PRO A 160 -13.59 22.73 6.79
N GLY A 161 -12.36 23.24 6.80
CA GLY A 161 -11.26 22.87 7.72
C GLY A 161 -11.16 23.79 8.95
N GLY A 162 -12.16 24.64 9.18
CA GLY A 162 -12.20 25.59 10.29
C GLY A 162 -12.43 24.92 11.64
N HIS A 163 -11.35 24.55 12.34
CA HIS A 163 -11.40 24.26 13.77
C HIS A 163 -11.86 25.51 14.55
N GLY A 164 -13.16 25.60 14.81
CA GLY A 164 -13.72 26.60 15.73
C GLY A 164 -13.26 26.33 17.17
N PRO A 165 -13.00 27.38 17.97
CA PRO A 165 -12.57 27.20 19.36
C PRO A 165 -13.71 26.63 20.22
N ALA A 166 -13.36 25.73 21.13
CA ALA A 166 -14.30 25.17 22.08
C ALA A 166 -14.76 26.22 23.12
N HIS A 167 -16.08 26.27 23.32
CA HIS A 167 -16.76 26.95 24.44
C HIS A 167 -17.85 26.02 24.98
#